data_AF-A0A662ILS5-F1
#
_entry.id   AF-A0A662ILS5-F1
#
_cell.length_a   1.000
_cell.length_b   1.000
_cell.length_c   1.000
_cell.angle_alpha   90.00
_cell.angle_beta   90.00
_cell.angle_gamma   90.00
#
_symmetry.space_group_name_H-M   'P 1'
#
loop_
_entity.id
_entity.type
_entity.pdbx_description
1 polymer ?
#
loop_
_entity_poly.entity_id
_entity_poly.type
_entity_poly.pdbx_seq_one_letter_code
_entity_poly.pdbx_strand_id
1 'polypeptide(L)'
;MKALFYWKSGPLPFYGDGEVELSPTGLTVKFPKQLAMELKKQIEDLKPSFKESVKDGLKEAGLFTLVGPVAFMYGKSKPINIPFNTIENIEIVERRHSIFGKKRFIELTIGERGRGISITFAPYTGTIKRSFKTDEFYNELKSIMNREELPTIEIEGELVEIETSKPTPHTTPHIETITKKRVINYCPNCGVKVKPTDKFCRKCGRELR
;
A
#
# COMPACT_ATOMS: atom_id res chain seq x y z
N MET A 1 2.75 -13.40 9.24
CA MET A 1 1.93 -13.68 10.46
C MET A 1 0.50 -14.07 10.08
N LYS A 2 -0.29 -14.66 10.99
CA LYS A 2 -1.70 -14.99 10.69
C LYS A 2 -2.57 -13.73 10.71
N ALA A 3 -3.66 -13.75 9.95
CA ALA A 3 -4.63 -12.66 9.94
C ALA A 3 -6.05 -13.19 9.81
N LEU A 4 -6.97 -12.54 10.50
CA LEU A 4 -8.39 -12.78 10.38
C LEU A 4 -8.94 -11.82 9.33
N PHE A 5 -9.43 -12.35 8.22
CA PHE A 5 -10.05 -11.58 7.14
C PHE A 5 -11.53 -11.38 7.40
N TYR A 6 -12.04 -10.25 6.92
CA TYR A 6 -13.45 -9.90 6.91
C TYR A 6 -13.86 -9.55 5.49
N TRP A 7 -15.01 -10.06 5.05
CA TRP A 7 -15.65 -9.62 3.81
C TRP A 7 -17.17 -9.73 3.93
N LYS A 8 -17.87 -9.11 2.98
CA LYS A 8 -19.32 -9.28 2.82
C LYS A 8 -19.60 -10.02 1.53
N SER A 9 -20.53 -10.95 1.58
CA SER A 9 -21.15 -11.52 0.38
C SER A 9 -22.65 -11.32 0.54
N GLY A 10 -23.21 -10.37 -0.21
CA GLY A 10 -24.56 -9.84 0.03
C GLY A 10 -24.71 -9.17 1.40
N PRO A 11 -25.80 -9.41 2.15
CA PRO A 11 -26.04 -8.78 3.45
C PRO A 11 -25.25 -9.43 4.60
N LEU A 12 -24.63 -10.60 4.36
CA LEU A 12 -24.02 -11.40 5.41
C LEU A 12 -22.51 -11.11 5.54
N PRO A 13 -22.02 -10.90 6.79
CA PRO A 13 -20.60 -10.80 7.07
C PRO A 13 -19.95 -12.19 7.15
N PHE A 14 -18.78 -12.33 6.57
CA PHE A 14 -17.97 -13.54 6.61
C PHE A 14 -16.58 -13.26 7.18
N TYR A 15 -16.00 -14.30 7.77
CA TYR A 15 -14.68 -14.28 8.38
C TYR A 15 -13.89 -15.52 8.01
N GLY A 16 -12.57 -15.38 7.89
CA GLY A 16 -11.71 -16.50 7.56
C GLY A 16 -10.26 -16.22 7.88
N ASP A 17 -9.51 -17.25 8.25
CA ASP A 17 -8.09 -17.11 8.55
C ASP A 17 -7.24 -17.18 7.29
N GLY A 18 -6.27 -16.29 7.22
CA GLY A 18 -5.24 -16.23 6.20
C GLY A 18 -3.92 -15.79 6.81
N GLU A 19 -3.00 -15.34 5.97
CA GLU A 19 -1.68 -14.89 6.39
C GLU A 19 -1.34 -13.57 5.71
N VAL A 20 -0.65 -12.69 6.44
CA VAL A 20 -0.13 -11.42 5.93
C VAL A 20 1.30 -11.24 6.40
N GLU A 21 2.14 -10.72 5.52
CA GLU A 21 3.55 -10.50 5.79
C GLU A 21 4.04 -9.29 5.01
N LEU A 22 4.76 -8.39 5.69
CA LEU A 22 5.40 -7.26 5.05
C LEU A 22 6.66 -7.75 4.35
N SER A 23 6.80 -7.41 3.08
CA SER A 23 7.99 -7.68 2.28
C SER A 23 8.61 -6.35 1.82
N PRO A 24 9.88 -6.35 1.39
CA PRO A 24 10.53 -5.12 0.94
C PRO A 24 9.81 -4.40 -0.20
N THR A 25 9.12 -5.15 -1.07
CA THR A 25 8.47 -4.63 -2.29
C THR A 25 6.95 -4.53 -2.17
N GLY A 26 6.35 -4.95 -1.06
CA GLY A 26 4.90 -4.98 -0.92
C GLY A 26 4.38 -5.76 0.28
N LEU A 27 3.07 -5.98 0.30
CA LEU A 27 2.38 -6.80 1.29
C LEU A 27 2.07 -8.19 0.69
N THR A 28 2.68 -9.23 1.24
CA THR A 28 2.35 -10.61 0.88
C THR A 28 1.12 -11.07 1.65
N VAL A 29 0.10 -11.52 0.93
CA VAL A 29 -1.20 -11.92 1.46
C VAL A 29 -1.60 -13.30 0.96
N LYS A 30 -1.97 -14.16 1.89
CA LYS A 30 -2.58 -15.46 1.61
C LYS A 30 -4.03 -15.43 2.06
N PHE A 31 -4.93 -15.40 1.08
CA PHE A 31 -6.36 -15.31 1.35
C PHE A 31 -6.96 -16.64 1.82
N PRO A 32 -8.01 -16.60 2.65
CA PRO A 32 -8.92 -17.73 2.84
C PRO A 32 -9.50 -18.17 1.50
N LYS A 33 -9.70 -19.49 1.31
CA LYS A 33 -10.17 -20.06 0.03
C LYS A 33 -11.47 -19.42 -0.49
N GLN A 34 -12.42 -19.15 0.39
CA GLN A 34 -13.70 -18.52 0.04
C GLN A 34 -13.52 -17.06 -0.41
N LEU A 35 -12.72 -16.28 0.31
CA LEU A 35 -12.43 -14.90 -0.05
C LEU A 35 -11.68 -14.82 -1.40
N ALA A 36 -10.72 -15.72 -1.65
CA ALA A 36 -10.01 -15.78 -2.92
C ALA A 36 -10.96 -16.01 -4.11
N MET A 37 -11.98 -16.86 -3.93
CA MET A 37 -12.99 -17.12 -4.96
C MET A 37 -13.92 -15.92 -5.19
N GLU A 38 -14.32 -15.23 -4.14
CA GLU A 38 -15.13 -14.00 -4.22
C GLU A 38 -14.37 -12.88 -4.94
N LEU A 39 -13.11 -12.65 -4.58
CA LEU A 39 -12.24 -11.65 -5.22
C LEU A 39 -12.04 -11.95 -6.70
N LYS A 40 -11.89 -13.23 -7.08
CA LYS A 40 -11.77 -13.63 -8.48
C LYS A 40 -13.00 -13.21 -9.28
N LYS A 41 -14.21 -13.44 -8.75
CA LYS A 41 -15.46 -13.03 -9.40
C LYS A 41 -15.51 -11.52 -9.61
N GLN A 42 -15.16 -10.74 -8.59
CA GLN A 42 -15.15 -9.28 -8.69
C GLN A 42 -14.15 -8.78 -9.73
N ILE A 43 -12.94 -9.35 -9.79
CA ILE A 43 -11.93 -9.02 -10.80
C ILE A 43 -12.41 -9.41 -12.21
N GLU A 44 -13.08 -10.55 -12.35
CA GLU A 44 -13.65 -11.01 -13.63
C GLU A 44 -14.77 -10.09 -14.13
N ASP A 45 -15.66 -9.65 -13.24
CA ASP A 45 -16.75 -8.72 -13.56
C ASP A 45 -16.22 -7.31 -13.94
N LEU A 46 -15.04 -6.92 -13.46
CA LEU A 46 -14.35 -5.67 -13.81
C LEU A 46 -13.67 -5.71 -15.19
N LYS A 47 -13.50 -6.88 -15.82
CA LYS A 47 -12.75 -7.07 -17.08
C LYS A 47 -13.22 -6.29 -18.32
N PRO A 48 -14.50 -5.94 -18.57
CA PRO A 48 -14.85 -5.30 -19.83
C PRO A 48 -14.30 -3.87 -19.96
N SER A 49 -13.95 -3.18 -18.86
CA SER A 49 -13.32 -1.85 -18.89
C SER A 49 -11.84 -1.83 -18.49
N PHE A 50 -11.28 -2.92 -17.96
CA PHE A 50 -9.91 -2.99 -17.41
C PHE A 50 -8.88 -3.59 -18.38
N LYS A 51 -9.31 -4.02 -19.57
CA LYS A 51 -8.52 -4.86 -20.50
C LYS A 51 -7.26 -4.20 -21.07
N GLU A 52 -7.17 -2.87 -21.05
CA GLU A 52 -6.07 -2.12 -21.69
C GLU A 52 -5.04 -1.59 -20.70
N SER A 53 -5.44 -0.99 -19.57
CA SER A 53 -4.47 -0.43 -18.59
C SER A 53 -3.83 -1.48 -17.69
N VAL A 54 -4.48 -2.63 -17.50
CA VAL A 54 -4.06 -3.64 -16.51
C VAL A 54 -3.31 -4.79 -17.15
N LYS A 55 -3.38 -4.91 -18.48
CA LYS A 55 -2.57 -5.89 -19.21
C LYS A 55 -1.07 -5.62 -19.04
N ASP A 56 -0.68 -4.36 -18.85
CA ASP A 56 0.71 -3.98 -18.68
C ASP A 56 1.08 -3.86 -17.19
N GLY A 57 0.27 -3.16 -16.38
CA GLY A 57 0.53 -3.05 -14.92
C GLY A 57 0.42 -4.37 -14.13
N LEU A 58 -0.45 -5.30 -14.54
CA LEU A 58 -0.66 -6.59 -13.86
C LEU A 58 0.21 -7.72 -14.44
N LYS A 59 0.81 -7.52 -15.62
CA LYS A 59 1.95 -8.31 -16.11
C LYS A 59 3.24 -7.90 -15.43
N GLU A 60 3.48 -6.59 -15.28
CA GLU A 60 4.63 -6.06 -14.56
C GLU A 60 4.59 -6.42 -13.06
N ALA A 61 3.41 -6.43 -12.44
CA ALA A 61 3.22 -6.86 -11.05
C ALA A 61 3.11 -8.40 -10.87
N GLY A 62 3.25 -9.21 -11.93
CA GLY A 62 3.22 -10.68 -11.84
C GLY A 62 1.88 -11.29 -11.39
N LEU A 63 0.81 -10.49 -11.31
CA LEU A 63 -0.51 -10.93 -10.86
C LEU A 63 -1.26 -11.77 -11.91
N PHE A 64 -0.95 -11.64 -13.21
CA PHE A 64 -1.56 -12.46 -14.27
C PHE A 64 -1.10 -13.94 -14.28
N THR A 65 0.11 -14.26 -13.81
CA THR A 65 0.56 -15.67 -13.67
C THR A 65 -0.08 -16.36 -12.45
N LEU A 66 -0.71 -15.59 -11.55
CA LEU A 66 -1.42 -16.10 -10.38
C LEU A 66 -2.89 -16.46 -10.66
N VAL A 67 -3.46 -16.07 -11.80
CA VAL A 67 -4.88 -16.30 -12.16
C VAL A 67 -5.03 -16.98 -13.54
N GLY A 68 -4.03 -17.78 -13.93
CA GLY A 68 -4.15 -18.69 -15.07
C GLY A 68 -4.87 -19.99 -14.67
N PRO A 69 -5.61 -20.66 -15.58
CA PRO A 69 -6.34 -21.90 -15.29
C PRO A 69 -5.45 -23.03 -14.75
N VAL A 70 -4.15 -23.01 -15.05
CA VAL A 70 -3.19 -24.06 -14.65
C VAL A 70 -2.77 -23.95 -13.16
N ALA A 71 -2.78 -22.75 -12.57
CA ALA A 71 -2.33 -22.55 -11.19
C ALA A 71 -3.34 -23.03 -10.13
N PHE A 72 -4.60 -23.26 -10.52
CA PHE A 72 -5.70 -23.55 -9.59
C PHE A 72 -5.88 -25.05 -9.28
N MET A 73 -5.12 -25.95 -9.92
CA MET A 73 -5.22 -27.40 -9.67
C MET A 73 -4.59 -27.87 -8.35
N TYR A 74 -3.80 -27.04 -7.66
CA TYR A 74 -3.11 -27.42 -6.41
C TYR A 74 -3.71 -26.70 -5.20
N GLY A 75 -4.41 -27.46 -4.35
CA GLY A 75 -5.37 -27.01 -3.32
C GLY A 75 -4.85 -26.24 -2.10
N LYS A 76 -3.92 -25.28 -2.26
CA LYS A 76 -3.58 -24.28 -1.23
C LYS A 76 -3.63 -22.90 -1.88
N SER A 77 -4.32 -21.93 -1.25
CA SER A 77 -4.29 -20.54 -1.74
C SER A 77 -2.84 -20.06 -1.78
N LYS A 78 -2.34 -19.78 -2.98
CA LYS A 78 -0.97 -19.29 -3.18
C LYS A 78 -0.88 -17.87 -2.61
N PRO A 79 0.17 -17.52 -1.85
CA PRO A 79 0.38 -16.15 -1.41
C PRO A 79 0.52 -15.22 -2.62
N ILE A 80 -0.09 -14.06 -2.52
CA ILE A 80 -0.10 -12.99 -3.53
C ILE A 80 0.70 -11.82 -2.95
N ASN A 81 1.57 -11.21 -3.76
CA ASN A 81 2.26 -9.98 -3.37
C ASN A 81 1.47 -8.78 -3.90
N ILE A 82 1.08 -7.86 -3.01
CA ILE A 82 0.42 -6.59 -3.34
C ILE A 82 1.49 -5.50 -3.24
N PRO A 83 1.96 -4.94 -4.36
CA PRO A 83 2.98 -3.90 -4.34
C PRO A 83 2.47 -2.63 -3.65
N PHE A 84 3.33 -1.94 -2.89
CA PHE A 84 2.90 -0.76 -2.11
C PHE A 84 2.33 0.36 -2.98
N ASN A 85 2.88 0.55 -4.19
CA ASN A 85 2.42 1.55 -5.15
C ASN A 85 0.96 1.36 -5.64
N THR A 86 0.38 0.16 -5.46
CA THR A 86 -1.01 -0.15 -5.84
C THR A 86 -2.02 0.16 -4.73
N ILE A 87 -1.54 0.42 -3.51
CA ILE A 87 -2.39 0.71 -2.35
C ILE A 87 -2.77 2.17 -2.39
N GLU A 88 -4.05 2.45 -2.64
CA GLU A 88 -4.59 3.82 -2.70
C GLU A 88 -4.89 4.38 -1.31
N ASN A 89 -5.38 3.54 -0.38
CA ASN A 89 -5.76 3.94 0.96
C ASN A 89 -5.57 2.81 1.97
N ILE A 90 -5.21 3.19 3.20
CA ILE A 90 -5.15 2.29 4.35
C ILE A 90 -5.70 2.96 5.61
N GLU A 91 -6.67 2.33 6.24
CA GLU A 91 -7.32 2.85 7.45
C GLU A 91 -7.64 1.77 8.48
N ILE A 92 -7.88 2.19 9.73
CA ILE A 92 -8.37 1.30 10.78
C ILE A 92 -9.89 1.42 10.88
N VAL A 93 -10.58 0.29 10.73
CA VAL A 93 -12.04 0.21 10.84
C VAL A 93 -12.45 -0.70 12.00
N GLU A 94 -13.56 -0.36 12.66
CA GLU A 94 -14.19 -1.23 13.64
C GLU A 94 -15.27 -2.07 12.98
N ARG A 95 -15.19 -3.39 13.12
CA ARG A 95 -16.23 -4.33 12.67
C ARG A 95 -16.68 -5.19 13.84
N ARG A 96 -17.99 -5.47 13.92
CA ARG A 96 -18.54 -6.37 14.94
C ARG A 96 -18.12 -7.80 14.62
N HIS A 97 -17.25 -8.37 15.45
CA HIS A 97 -16.73 -9.72 15.26
C HIS A 97 -17.12 -10.60 16.44
N SER A 98 -17.99 -11.59 16.18
CA SER A 98 -18.57 -12.47 17.20
C SER A 98 -19.43 -11.72 18.24
N ILE A 99 -19.80 -12.43 19.30
CA ILE A 99 -20.60 -11.95 20.44
C ILE A 99 -19.78 -10.98 21.31
N PHE A 100 -18.44 -11.03 21.20
CA PHE A 100 -17.48 -10.33 22.05
C PHE A 100 -17.19 -8.87 21.62
N GLY A 101 -18.14 -8.21 20.96
CA GLY A 101 -18.08 -6.77 20.68
C GLY A 101 -17.41 -6.38 19.36
N LYS A 102 -16.91 -5.15 19.31
CA LYS A 102 -16.25 -4.58 18.14
C LYS A 102 -14.77 -4.92 18.15
N LYS A 103 -14.22 -5.12 16.96
CA LYS A 103 -12.81 -5.41 16.75
C LYS A 103 -12.24 -4.48 15.69
N ARG A 104 -10.99 -4.07 15.85
CA ARG A 104 -10.26 -3.25 14.90
C ARG A 104 -9.62 -4.11 13.80
N PHE A 105 -9.85 -3.71 12.56
CA PHE A 105 -9.29 -4.29 11.35
C PHE A 105 -8.57 -3.19 10.55
N ILE A 106 -7.60 -3.60 9.75
CA ILE A 106 -7.00 -2.78 8.69
C ILE A 106 -7.88 -2.96 7.45
N GLU A 107 -8.35 -1.86 6.87
CA GLU A 107 -9.02 -1.84 5.57
C GLU A 107 -8.08 -1.20 4.55
N LEU A 108 -7.72 -1.97 3.54
CA LEU A 108 -6.74 -1.63 2.51
C LEU A 108 -7.45 -1.60 1.16
N THR A 109 -7.36 -0.47 0.46
CA THR A 109 -7.97 -0.28 -0.86
C THR A 109 -6.89 -0.35 -1.92
N ILE A 110 -7.02 -1.28 -2.86
CA ILE A 110 -6.10 -1.49 -3.99
C ILE A 110 -6.83 -1.10 -5.26
N GLY A 111 -6.26 -0.24 -6.08
CA GLY A 111 -6.92 0.19 -7.29
C GLY A 111 -6.10 1.16 -8.10
N GLU A 112 -6.68 1.54 -9.24
CA GLU A 112 -6.19 2.69 -10.00
C GLU A 112 -7.38 3.46 -10.56
N ARG A 113 -7.37 4.79 -10.39
CA ARG A 113 -8.32 5.72 -11.02
C ARG A 113 -9.80 5.40 -10.72
N GLY A 114 -10.10 5.05 -9.48
CA GLY A 114 -11.47 4.87 -9.00
C GLY A 114 -12.10 3.50 -9.30
N ARG A 115 -11.31 2.54 -9.77
CA ARG A 115 -11.67 1.11 -9.80
C ARG A 115 -10.72 0.40 -8.85
N GLY A 116 -11.25 -0.04 -7.72
CA GLY A 116 -10.47 -0.67 -6.67
C GLY A 116 -11.25 -1.68 -5.86
N ILE A 117 -10.51 -2.51 -5.14
CA ILE A 117 -10.99 -3.58 -4.28
C ILE A 117 -10.51 -3.29 -2.86
N SER A 118 -11.41 -3.42 -1.89
CA SER A 118 -11.08 -3.31 -0.47
C SER A 118 -10.81 -4.68 0.13
N ILE A 119 -9.71 -4.82 0.87
CA ILE A 119 -9.37 -5.99 1.67
C ILE A 119 -9.36 -5.57 3.14
N THR A 120 -10.13 -6.28 3.96
CA THR A 120 -10.23 -5.99 5.40
C THR A 120 -9.67 -7.16 6.21
N PHE A 121 -8.68 -6.91 7.07
CA PHE A 121 -8.02 -7.96 7.85
C PHE A 121 -7.48 -7.49 9.20
N ALA A 122 -7.36 -8.40 10.17
CA ALA A 122 -6.82 -8.14 11.50
C ALA A 122 -5.68 -9.14 11.79
N PRO A 123 -4.41 -8.70 11.71
CA PRO A 123 -3.25 -9.53 12.03
C PRO A 123 -3.26 -10.01 13.48
N TYR A 124 -2.79 -11.24 13.72
CA TYR A 124 -2.69 -11.79 15.06
C TYR A 124 -1.58 -12.85 15.19
N THR A 125 -1.17 -13.08 16.43
CA THR A 125 -0.26 -14.17 16.83
C THR A 125 -0.97 -15.16 17.75
N GLY A 126 -0.39 -16.35 17.91
CA GLY A 126 -0.94 -17.42 18.74
C GLY A 126 -1.95 -18.32 18.03
N THR A 127 -2.05 -19.58 18.48
CA THR A 127 -2.92 -20.62 17.91
C THR A 127 -4.19 -20.83 18.72
N ILE A 128 -4.06 -20.83 20.05
CA ILE A 128 -5.15 -21.11 21.00
C ILE A 128 -5.80 -19.81 21.48
N LYS A 129 -5.00 -18.86 21.97
CA LYS A 129 -5.44 -17.50 22.33
C LYS A 129 -4.83 -16.51 21.35
N ARG A 130 -5.67 -15.92 20.49
CA ARG A 130 -5.22 -14.97 19.46
C ARG A 130 -4.94 -13.61 20.08
N SER A 131 -3.69 -13.14 19.96
CA SER A 131 -3.30 -11.77 20.31
C SER A 131 -3.28 -10.92 19.04
N PHE A 132 -4.21 -9.98 18.92
CA PHE A 132 -4.33 -9.14 17.73
C PHE A 132 -3.28 -8.04 17.75
N LYS A 133 -2.62 -7.87 16.61
CA LYS A 133 -1.52 -6.94 16.37
C LYS A 133 -1.87 -5.91 15.30
N THR A 134 -3.14 -5.53 15.26
CA THR A 134 -3.72 -4.66 14.22
C THR A 134 -3.03 -3.30 14.19
N ASP A 135 -2.89 -2.65 15.34
CA ASP A 135 -2.30 -1.31 15.42
C ASP A 135 -0.81 -1.33 15.12
N GLU A 136 -0.07 -2.26 15.71
CA GLU A 136 1.37 -2.38 15.49
C GLU A 136 1.68 -2.63 14.01
N PHE A 137 0.96 -3.57 13.39
CA PHE A 137 1.12 -3.88 11.98
C PHE A 137 0.71 -2.71 11.07
N TYR A 138 -0.39 -2.01 11.39
CA TYR A 138 -0.82 -0.84 10.63
C TYR A 138 0.24 0.27 10.65
N ASN A 139 0.78 0.58 11.82
CA ASN A 139 1.81 1.60 11.98
C ASN A 139 3.09 1.22 11.23
N GLU A 140 3.47 -0.05 11.27
CA GLU A 140 4.63 -0.55 10.53
C GLU A 140 4.43 -0.43 9.02
N LEU A 141 3.30 -0.94 8.49
CA LEU A 141 2.94 -0.84 7.08
C LEU A 141 2.90 0.62 6.60
N LYS A 142 2.26 1.50 7.38
CA LYS A 142 2.21 2.93 7.10
C LYS A 142 3.59 3.57 7.11
N SER A 143 4.46 3.16 8.04
CA SER A 143 5.85 3.63 8.06
C SER A 143 6.58 3.24 6.78
N ILE A 144 6.43 2.01 6.29
CA ILE A 144 7.11 1.53 5.07
C ILE A 144 6.59 2.27 3.84
N MET A 145 5.27 2.42 3.71
CA MET A 145 4.67 3.18 2.61
C MET A 145 5.13 4.64 2.60
N ASN A 146 5.32 5.24 3.78
CA ASN A 146 5.86 6.58 3.91
C ASN A 146 7.39 6.62 3.76
N ARG A 147 8.12 5.50 3.94
CA ARG A 147 9.57 5.42 3.71
C ARG A 147 9.92 5.39 2.22
N GLU A 148 9.03 4.98 1.33
CA GLU A 148 9.21 5.24 -0.12
C GLU A 148 9.22 6.75 -0.43
N GLU A 149 8.82 7.61 0.50
CA GLU A 149 9.02 9.07 0.41
C GLU A 149 10.34 9.54 1.04
N LEU A 150 11.14 8.67 1.68
CA LEU A 150 12.47 9.03 2.12
C LEU A 150 13.41 9.04 0.90
N PRO A 151 14.16 10.13 0.69
CA PRO A 151 15.20 10.14 -0.31
C PRO A 151 16.18 9.02 0.03
N THR A 152 16.56 8.21 -0.98
CA THR A 152 17.81 7.47 -0.97
C THR A 152 18.91 8.46 -0.63
N ILE A 153 19.33 8.48 0.63
CA ILE A 153 20.59 9.09 1.02
C ILE A 153 21.61 8.02 0.67
N GLU A 154 22.22 8.16 -0.51
CA GLU A 154 23.51 7.52 -0.78
C GLU A 154 24.45 8.04 0.30
N ILE A 155 24.78 7.20 1.28
CA ILE A 155 25.87 7.46 2.20
C ILE A 155 27.14 7.13 1.44
N GLU A 156 27.54 8.00 0.52
CA GLU A 156 28.95 8.13 0.16
C GLU A 156 29.56 9.08 1.17
N GLY A 157 30.18 8.53 2.21
CA GLY A 157 30.94 9.36 3.12
C GLY A 157 31.18 8.73 4.47
N GLU A 158 32.06 7.74 4.53
CA GLU A 158 32.94 7.66 5.69
C GLU A 158 34.34 7.30 5.22
N LEU A 159 35.18 8.32 5.08
CA LEU A 159 36.42 8.41 5.83
C LEU A 159 36.76 9.90 6.00
N VAL A 160 36.66 10.34 7.24
CA VAL A 160 37.25 11.58 7.73
C VAL A 160 38.71 11.27 8.04
N GLU A 161 39.65 11.94 7.37
CA GLU A 161 40.93 12.29 7.97
C GLU A 161 41.28 13.74 7.65
N ILE A 162 41.61 14.47 8.71
CA ILE A 162 41.87 15.90 8.77
C ILE A 162 43.38 16.05 8.88
N GLU A 163 44.09 16.54 7.85
CA GLU A 163 45.46 17.04 8.02
C GLU A 163 45.73 18.30 7.18
N THR A 164 45.58 19.44 7.87
CA THR A 164 46.51 20.59 7.95
C THR A 164 47.57 20.79 6.85
N SER A 165 47.44 21.82 6.00
CA SER A 165 48.40 22.95 5.86
C SER A 165 48.12 23.92 4.66
N LYS A 166 47.78 25.17 5.04
CA LYS A 166 47.95 26.56 4.49
C LYS A 166 48.78 26.81 3.18
N PRO A 167 48.71 27.97 2.44
CA PRO A 167 47.62 28.93 2.09
C PRO A 167 47.51 29.39 0.58
N THR A 168 46.33 29.91 0.21
CA THR A 168 45.99 31.04 -0.76
C THR A 168 46.25 30.91 -2.28
N PRO A 169 45.63 31.75 -3.15
CA PRO A 169 44.32 32.43 -3.13
C PRO A 169 43.53 32.31 -4.47
N HIS A 170 42.39 33.01 -4.59
CA HIS A 170 41.54 33.28 -5.79
C HIS A 170 40.47 32.20 -6.07
N THR A 171 39.15 32.43 -6.10
CA THR A 171 38.29 33.61 -6.05
C THR A 171 36.89 33.16 -5.58
N THR A 172 36.23 33.96 -4.73
CA THR A 172 34.85 33.80 -4.22
C THR A 172 33.94 34.82 -4.93
N PRO A 173 32.59 34.76 -4.91
CA PRO A 173 31.61 33.67 -5.01
C PRO A 173 30.57 33.91 -6.14
N HIS A 174 29.81 32.88 -6.56
CA HIS A 174 28.37 33.08 -6.78
C HIS A 174 27.57 31.86 -6.34
N ILE A 175 26.76 32.11 -5.33
CA ILE A 175 25.83 31.23 -4.63
C ILE A 175 24.53 31.24 -5.44
N GLU A 176 23.76 30.16 -5.27
CA GLU A 176 22.32 30.01 -5.52
C GLU A 176 21.93 29.23 -6.78
N THR A 177 21.67 27.93 -6.58
CA THR A 177 20.43 27.38 -7.11
C THR A 177 19.83 26.41 -6.10
N ILE A 178 18.92 26.98 -5.33
CA ILE A 178 18.16 26.36 -4.28
C ILE A 178 17.36 25.19 -4.84
N THR A 179 17.67 24.02 -4.29
CA THR A 179 16.89 22.79 -4.22
C THR A 179 15.41 23.06 -3.95
N LYS A 180 14.56 23.03 -4.99
CA LYS A 180 13.10 23.02 -4.80
C LYS A 180 12.59 21.60 -4.62
N LYS A 181 12.68 21.12 -3.37
CA LYS A 181 11.92 19.98 -2.84
C LYS A 181 10.43 20.17 -3.18
N ARG A 182 9.88 19.32 -4.05
CA ARG A 182 8.45 19.33 -4.37
C ARG A 182 7.72 18.57 -3.26
N VAL A 183 7.30 19.27 -2.21
CA VAL A 183 6.34 18.72 -1.24
C VAL A 183 5.01 18.52 -1.97
N ILE A 184 4.67 17.28 -2.30
CA ILE A 184 3.42 16.96 -3.00
C ILE A 184 2.29 17.05 -1.96
N ASN A 185 1.31 17.92 -2.20
CA ASN A 185 0.14 18.08 -1.35
C ASN A 185 -1.05 17.33 -1.99
N TYR A 186 -2.10 17.09 -1.20
CA TYR A 186 -3.36 16.53 -1.70
C TYR A 186 -4.46 17.58 -1.56
N CYS A 187 -5.37 17.64 -2.53
CA CYS A 187 -6.52 18.55 -2.45
C CYS A 187 -7.45 18.13 -1.31
N PRO A 188 -7.78 19.02 -0.37
CA PRO A 188 -8.64 18.69 0.77
C PRO A 188 -10.09 18.39 0.37
N ASN A 189 -10.51 18.77 -0.84
CA ASN A 189 -11.88 18.51 -1.31
C ASN A 189 -12.08 17.12 -1.89
N CYS A 190 -11.11 16.68 -2.69
CA CYS A 190 -11.31 15.57 -3.62
C CYS A 190 -10.15 14.58 -3.64
N GLY A 191 -9.15 14.77 -2.76
CA GLY A 191 -8.03 13.87 -2.56
C GLY A 191 -7.06 13.75 -3.73
N VAL A 192 -7.17 14.61 -4.76
CA VAL A 192 -6.25 14.53 -5.92
C VAL A 192 -4.88 15.10 -5.54
N LYS A 193 -3.81 14.52 -6.08
CA LYS A 193 -2.45 15.08 -5.94
C LYS A 193 -2.41 16.48 -6.55
N VAL A 194 -1.88 17.44 -5.80
CA VAL A 194 -1.70 18.83 -6.20
C VAL A 194 -0.26 19.26 -5.94
N LYS A 195 0.27 20.09 -6.84
CA LYS A 195 1.60 20.67 -6.62
C LYS A 195 1.48 21.81 -5.61
N PRO A 196 2.52 22.09 -4.81
CA PRO A 196 2.51 23.20 -3.86
C PRO A 196 2.47 24.56 -4.57
N THR A 197 2.70 24.60 -5.89
CA THR A 197 2.57 25.79 -6.74
C THR A 197 1.18 25.95 -7.35
N ASP A 198 0.31 24.94 -7.25
CA ASP A 198 -1.03 25.00 -7.83
C ASP A 198 -1.93 25.86 -6.95
N LYS A 199 -2.49 26.95 -7.51
CA LYS A 199 -3.44 27.82 -6.81
C LYS A 199 -4.83 27.18 -6.71
N PHE A 200 -5.18 26.36 -7.68
CA PHE A 200 -6.47 25.70 -7.79
C PHE A 200 -6.29 24.22 -8.11
N CYS A 201 -7.17 23.40 -7.57
CA CYS A 201 -7.23 21.99 -7.86
C CYS A 201 -7.70 21.77 -9.30
N ARG A 202 -6.83 21.18 -10.13
CA ARG A 202 -7.12 20.87 -11.54
C ARG A 202 -8.33 19.92 -11.75
N LYS A 203 -8.70 19.16 -10.73
CA LYS A 203 -9.83 18.21 -10.77
C LYS A 203 -11.17 18.83 -10.35
N CYS A 204 -11.23 19.49 -9.18
CA CYS A 204 -12.48 19.98 -8.60
C CYS A 204 -12.62 21.51 -8.56
N GLY A 205 -11.63 22.25 -9.06
CA GLY A 205 -11.65 23.72 -9.10
C GLY A 205 -11.43 24.42 -7.75
N ARG A 206 -11.35 23.69 -6.63
CA ARG A 206 -11.16 24.28 -5.30
C ARG A 206 -9.80 25.00 -5.19
N GLU A 207 -9.79 26.18 -4.56
CA GLU A 207 -8.57 26.90 -4.19
C GLU A 207 -7.73 26.16 -3.14
N LEU A 208 -6.41 26.15 -3.30
CA LEU A 208 -5.45 25.36 -2.51
C LEU A 208 -4.52 26.23 -1.64
N ARG A 209 -4.89 27.50 -1.44
CA ARG A 209 -4.16 28.46 -0.63
C ARG A 209 -4.68 28.57 0.78
#